data_AF-A0A4T0GVS7-F1
#
_entry.id   AF-A0A4T0GVS7-F1
#
_cell.length_a   1.000
_cell.length_b   1.000
_cell.length_c   1.000
_cell.angle_alpha   90.00
_cell.angle_beta   90.00
_cell.angle_gamma   90.00
#
_symmetry.space_group_name_H-M   'P 1'
#
loop_
_entity.id
_entity.type
_entity.pdbx_description
1 polymer ?
#
loop_
_entity_poly.entity_id
_entity_poly.type
_entity_poly.pdbx_seq_one_letter_code
_entity_poly.pdbx_strand_id
1 'polypeptide(L)'
;MSKLFEIKQRIEKGERVVEGLNEAKLLMSQSNLLIPSTRSDMVDLQVSRDILEVGALHSITSQDLKSFERYINLLNPFWSLTNDSTNQPKIIALQLLIYLTQNRISDFHTLLESIPIHLLSNFHIQTPIKLERWIMEGWTISPSTQHVIFKDLNSITGIEKQKFSLPSHNMISHSLNYAKELETIV
;
A
#
# COMPACT_ATOMS: atom_id res chain seq x y z
N MET A 1 -27.38 7.12 14.00
CA MET A 1 -26.70 6.88 15.29
C MET A 1 -26.41 5.39 15.60
N SER A 2 -27.36 4.49 15.89
CA SER A 2 -27.02 3.13 16.39
C SER A 2 -26.63 2.08 15.31
N LYS A 3 -27.29 2.04 14.14
CA LYS A 3 -27.09 0.94 13.18
C LYS A 3 -25.75 0.97 12.42
N LEU A 4 -25.25 2.15 12.04
CA LEU A 4 -23.96 2.26 11.34
C LEU A 4 -22.77 1.85 12.22
N PHE A 5 -22.83 2.17 13.51
CA PHE A 5 -21.81 1.75 14.49
C PHE A 5 -21.87 0.24 14.76
N GLU A 6 -23.08 -0.32 14.85
CA GLU A 6 -23.27 -1.76 14.99
C GLU A 6 -22.76 -2.53 13.76
N ILE A 7 -23.01 -2.01 12.56
CA ILE A 7 -22.47 -2.59 11.32
C ILE A 7 -20.95 -2.49 11.28
N LYS A 8 -20.37 -1.35 11.69
CA LYS A 8 -18.91 -1.21 11.82
C LYS A 8 -18.33 -2.30 12.75
N GLN A 9 -18.91 -2.50 13.93
CA GLN A 9 -18.46 -3.55 14.85
C GLN A 9 -18.64 -4.97 14.28
N ARG A 10 -19.71 -5.23 13.54
CA ARG A 10 -19.92 -6.53 12.86
C ARG A 10 -18.88 -6.77 11.78
N ILE A 11 -18.58 -5.75 10.99
CA ILE A 11 -17.55 -5.79 9.94
C ILE A 11 -16.16 -6.01 10.54
N GLU A 12 -15.83 -5.33 11.65
CA GLU A 12 -14.55 -5.50 12.36
C GLU A 12 -14.38 -6.91 12.95
N LYS A 13 -15.47 -7.57 13.32
CA LYS A 13 -15.46 -8.98 13.79
C LYS A 13 -15.29 -10.01 12.67
N GLY A 14 -15.29 -9.59 11.40
CA GLY A 14 -15.03 -10.46 10.24
C GLY A 14 -16.20 -11.35 9.83
N GLU A 15 -17.36 -11.24 10.48
CA GLU A 15 -18.55 -12.02 10.12
C GLU A 15 -19.30 -11.36 8.95
N ARG A 16 -19.38 -12.06 7.81
CA ARG A 16 -20.21 -11.69 6.65
C ARG A 16 -19.98 -10.24 6.17
N VAL A 17 -18.71 -9.86 6.02
CA VAL A 17 -18.26 -8.51 5.63
C VAL A 17 -19.00 -7.98 4.39
N VAL A 18 -19.20 -8.80 3.36
CA VAL A 18 -19.90 -8.40 2.13
C VAL A 18 -21.37 -8.03 2.39
N GLU A 19 -22.07 -8.80 3.21
CA GLU A 19 -23.48 -8.51 3.57
C GLU A 19 -23.57 -7.23 4.40
N GLY A 20 -22.68 -7.07 5.40
CA GLY A 20 -22.61 -5.85 6.21
C GLY A 20 -22.28 -4.60 5.40
N LEU A 21 -21.39 -4.71 4.41
CA LEU A 21 -21.07 -3.60 3.49
C LEU A 21 -22.26 -3.22 2.59
N ASN A 22 -23.04 -4.20 2.14
CA ASN A 22 -24.24 -3.93 1.34
C ASN A 22 -25.33 -3.26 2.18
N GLU A 23 -25.53 -3.71 3.42
CA GLU A 23 -26.44 -3.09 4.38
C GLU A 23 -26.00 -1.65 4.69
N ALA A 24 -24.71 -1.41 4.92
CA ALA A 24 -24.17 -0.08 5.14
C ALA A 24 -24.38 0.84 3.94
N LYS A 25 -24.11 0.38 2.72
CA LYS A 25 -24.35 1.17 1.50
C LYS A 25 -25.83 1.54 1.33
N LEU A 26 -26.74 0.61 1.64
CA LEU A 26 -28.17 0.86 1.59
C LEU A 26 -28.60 1.92 2.60
N LEU A 27 -28.10 1.82 3.84
CA LEU A 27 -28.35 2.83 4.88
C LEU A 27 -27.78 4.19 4.51
N MET A 28 -26.55 4.26 4.01
CA MET A 28 -25.91 5.49 3.55
C MET A 28 -26.68 6.12 2.38
N SER A 29 -27.25 5.31 1.49
CA SER A 29 -28.11 5.79 0.42
C SER A 29 -29.42 6.37 0.96
N GLN A 30 -30.03 5.74 1.96
CA GLN A 30 -31.27 6.22 2.57
C GLN A 30 -31.07 7.52 3.35
N SER A 31 -29.91 7.70 3.98
CA SER A 31 -29.56 8.88 4.76
C SER A 31 -28.89 9.99 3.95
N ASN A 32 -28.78 9.86 2.62
CA ASN A 32 -28.06 10.77 1.72
C ASN A 32 -26.58 11.02 2.11
N LEU A 33 -25.94 10.07 2.80
CA LEU A 33 -24.55 10.17 3.26
C LEU A 33 -23.52 9.63 2.24
N LEU A 34 -23.97 9.14 1.08
CA LEU A 34 -23.07 8.57 0.07
C LEU A 34 -22.18 9.64 -0.59
N ILE A 35 -22.65 10.88 -0.65
CA ILE A 35 -21.90 12.02 -1.16
C ILE A 35 -21.65 12.96 0.02
N PRO A 36 -20.39 13.12 0.46
CA PRO A 36 -20.10 13.93 1.62
C PRO A 36 -20.43 15.39 1.30
N SER A 37 -21.37 15.93 2.07
CA SER A 37 -21.83 17.31 1.94
C SER A 37 -21.52 18.03 3.24
N THR A 38 -21.08 19.30 3.18
CA THR A 38 -20.73 20.13 4.34
C THR A 38 -21.89 20.36 5.32
N ARG A 39 -23.11 20.02 4.93
CA ARG A 39 -24.33 20.07 5.74
C ARG A 39 -24.53 18.86 6.65
N SER A 40 -23.77 17.79 6.45
CA SER A 40 -23.95 16.51 7.14
C SER A 40 -23.17 16.49 8.46
N ASP A 41 -23.66 15.72 9.44
CA ASP A 41 -22.97 15.57 10.72
C ASP A 41 -21.58 14.95 10.53
N MET A 42 -20.55 15.61 11.06
CA MET A 42 -19.14 15.17 10.95
C MET A 42 -18.93 13.74 11.47
N VAL A 43 -19.68 13.33 12.50
CA VAL A 43 -19.59 11.99 13.09
C VAL A 43 -20.08 10.93 12.09
N ASP A 44 -21.22 11.18 11.43
CA ASP A 44 -21.78 10.24 10.46
C ASP A 44 -20.92 10.15 9.20
N LEU A 45 -20.26 11.25 8.80
CA LEU A 45 -19.27 11.25 7.73
C LEU A 45 -18.02 10.43 8.07
N GLN A 46 -17.52 10.55 9.30
CA GLN A 46 -16.38 9.75 9.77
C GLN A 46 -16.70 8.26 9.82
N VAL A 47 -17.87 7.88 10.34
CA VAL A 47 -18.30 6.47 10.37
C VAL A 47 -18.47 5.92 8.96
N SER A 48 -19.07 6.71 8.07
CA SER A 48 -19.23 6.34 6.65
C SER A 48 -17.89 6.11 5.96
N ARG A 49 -16.93 7.02 6.17
CA ARG A 49 -15.56 6.86 5.68
C ARG A 49 -14.93 5.57 6.20
N ASP A 50 -14.97 5.34 7.51
CA ASP A 50 -14.34 4.16 8.12
C ASP A 50 -14.92 2.85 7.54
N ILE A 51 -16.23 2.79 7.29
CA ILE A 51 -16.87 1.62 6.66
C ILE A 51 -16.37 1.44 5.20
N LEU A 52 -16.28 2.53 4.43
CA LEU A 52 -15.77 2.48 3.06
C LEU A 52 -14.30 2.08 3.00
N GLU A 53 -13.48 2.52 3.96
CA GLU A 53 -12.08 2.13 4.10
C GLU A 53 -11.93 0.62 4.34
N VAL A 54 -12.76 0.04 5.22
CA VAL A 54 -12.78 -1.42 5.41
C VAL A 54 -13.22 -2.14 4.14
N GLY A 55 -14.20 -1.58 3.40
CA GLY A 55 -14.60 -2.10 2.09
C GLY A 55 -13.46 -2.11 1.07
N ALA A 56 -12.64 -1.06 1.05
CA ALA A 56 -11.46 -0.98 0.20
C ALA A 56 -10.43 -2.06 0.56
N LEU A 57 -10.10 -2.20 1.85
CA LEU A 57 -9.16 -3.22 2.34
C LEU A 57 -9.66 -4.65 2.04
N HIS A 58 -10.96 -4.91 2.23
CA HIS A 58 -11.57 -6.20 1.90
C HIS A 58 -11.55 -6.50 0.39
N SER A 59 -11.67 -5.48 -0.45
CA SER A 59 -11.58 -5.66 -1.91
C SER A 59 -10.19 -6.15 -2.32
N ILE A 60 -9.14 -5.65 -1.66
CA ILE A 60 -7.76 -6.10 -1.89
C ILE A 60 -7.57 -7.55 -1.42
N THR A 61 -8.07 -7.92 -0.23
CA THR A 61 -7.93 -9.30 0.25
C THR A 61 -8.70 -10.28 -0.62
N SER A 62 -9.79 -9.83 -1.25
CA SER A 62 -10.59 -10.60 -2.20
C SER A 62 -10.07 -10.54 -3.64
N GLN A 63 -8.92 -9.88 -3.87
CA GLN A 63 -8.28 -9.71 -5.17
C GLN A 63 -9.13 -9.00 -6.25
N ASP A 64 -10.14 -8.22 -5.83
CA ASP A 64 -10.98 -7.45 -6.75
C ASP A 64 -10.50 -6.00 -6.88
N LEU A 65 -9.62 -5.77 -7.86
CA LEU A 65 -9.07 -4.45 -8.16
C LEU A 65 -10.12 -3.45 -8.64
N LYS A 66 -11.15 -3.90 -9.37
CA LYS A 66 -12.21 -3.02 -9.89
C LYS A 66 -13.06 -2.48 -8.75
N SER A 67 -13.41 -3.34 -7.79
CA SER A 67 -14.11 -2.89 -6.59
C SER A 67 -13.25 -1.95 -5.76
N PHE A 68 -11.95 -2.22 -5.63
CA PHE A 68 -11.04 -1.32 -4.94
C PHE A 68 -11.02 0.09 -5.54
N GLU A 69 -10.85 0.22 -6.87
CA GLU A 69 -10.89 1.53 -7.55
C GLU A 69 -12.22 2.27 -7.32
N ARG A 70 -13.35 1.56 -7.32
CA ARG A 70 -14.65 2.14 -7.00
C ARG A 70 -14.70 2.69 -5.57
N TYR A 71 -14.14 1.97 -4.60
CA TYR A 71 -14.08 2.44 -3.22
C TYR A 71 -13.17 3.67 -3.07
N ILE A 72 -12.03 3.71 -3.77
CA ILE A 72 -11.16 4.90 -3.79
C ILE A 72 -11.90 6.12 -4.33
N ASN A 73 -12.60 5.97 -5.45
CA ASN A 73 -13.38 7.07 -6.03
C ASN A 73 -14.46 7.58 -5.07
N LEU A 74 -15.07 6.69 -4.29
CA LEU A 74 -16.02 7.07 -3.25
C LEU A 74 -15.33 7.74 -2.04
N LEU A 75 -14.12 7.33 -1.67
CA LEU A 75 -13.37 7.83 -0.51
C LEU A 75 -12.71 9.20 -0.75
N ASN A 76 -12.30 9.51 -1.98
CA ASN A 76 -11.60 10.75 -2.31
C ASN A 76 -12.32 12.02 -1.77
N PRO A 77 -13.64 12.21 -1.97
CA PRO A 77 -14.36 13.35 -1.42
C PRO A 77 -14.43 13.35 0.12
N PHE A 78 -14.43 12.18 0.78
CA PHE A 78 -14.45 12.09 2.24
C PHE A 78 -13.11 12.50 2.85
N TRP A 79 -11.99 12.12 2.22
CA TRP A 79 -10.67 12.52 2.71
C TRP A 79 -10.41 14.02 2.61
N SER A 80 -11.05 14.73 1.68
CA SER A 80 -10.97 16.20 1.62
C SER A 80 -11.79 16.92 2.69
N LEU A 81 -12.82 16.28 3.25
CA LEU A 81 -13.79 16.91 4.15
C LEU A 81 -13.68 16.44 5.61
N THR A 82 -13.05 15.29 5.85
CA THR A 82 -12.90 14.71 7.19
C THR A 82 -11.46 14.78 7.69
N ASN A 83 -11.27 14.64 9.00
CA ASN A 83 -9.93 14.57 9.60
C ASN A 83 -9.18 13.33 9.13
N ASP A 84 -7.84 13.38 9.09
CA ASP A 84 -7.00 12.26 8.67
C ASP A 84 -7.35 10.95 9.41
N SER A 85 -7.52 9.86 8.64
CA SER A 85 -7.74 8.54 9.20
C SER A 85 -6.44 7.76 9.34
N THR A 86 -6.38 6.82 10.28
CA THR A 86 -5.20 5.95 10.46
C THR A 86 -4.97 5.01 9.26
N ASN A 87 -6.04 4.69 8.50
CA ASN A 87 -5.96 3.75 7.38
C ASN A 87 -5.76 4.43 6.03
N GLN A 88 -6.07 5.73 5.91
CA GLN A 88 -5.88 6.50 4.69
C GLN A 88 -4.46 6.37 4.11
N PRO A 89 -3.36 6.54 4.89
CA PRO A 89 -2.01 6.35 4.36
C PRO A 89 -1.74 4.93 3.85
N LYS A 90 -2.37 3.91 4.47
CA LYS A 90 -2.23 2.50 4.07
C LYS A 90 -2.93 2.25 2.75
N ILE A 91 -4.15 2.75 2.60
CA ILE A 91 -4.95 2.58 1.38
C ILE A 91 -4.27 3.28 0.20
N ILE A 92 -3.76 4.51 0.40
CA ILE A 92 -3.00 5.24 -0.61
C ILE A 92 -1.72 4.47 -0.98
N ALA A 93 -0.99 3.96 0.00
CA ALA A 93 0.21 3.14 -0.25
C ALA A 93 -0.11 1.88 -1.08
N LEU A 94 -1.24 1.22 -0.81
CA LEU A 94 -1.69 0.06 -1.59
C LEU A 94 -2.03 0.46 -3.04
N GLN A 95 -2.69 1.60 -3.24
CA GLN A 95 -2.97 2.12 -4.58
C GLN A 95 -1.67 2.43 -5.36
N LEU A 96 -0.69 3.07 -4.70
CA LEU A 96 0.63 3.32 -5.27
C LEU A 96 1.32 2.01 -5.70
N LEU A 97 1.30 0.98 -4.85
CA LEU A 97 1.84 -0.35 -5.19
C LEU A 97 1.13 -0.98 -6.39
N ILE A 98 -0.20 -0.83 -6.50
CA ILE A 98 -0.95 -1.33 -7.66
C ILE A 98 -0.49 -0.62 -8.94
N TYR A 99 -0.31 0.70 -8.93
CA TYR A 99 0.20 1.42 -10.10
C TYR A 99 1.61 0.97 -10.51
N LEU A 100 2.49 0.69 -9.54
CA LEU A 100 3.81 0.14 -9.84
C LEU A 100 3.73 -1.23 -10.50
N THR A 101 2.90 -2.14 -9.98
CA THR A 101 2.75 -3.49 -10.56
C THR A 101 2.13 -3.48 -11.96
N GLN A 102 1.31 -2.48 -12.27
CA GLN A 102 0.72 -2.28 -13.60
C GLN A 102 1.59 -1.43 -14.54
N ASN A 103 2.80 -1.05 -14.12
CA ASN A 103 3.71 -0.17 -14.86
C ASN A 103 3.08 1.20 -15.23
N ARG A 104 2.13 1.69 -14.44
CA ARG A 104 1.48 2.99 -14.64
C ARG A 104 2.20 4.09 -13.85
N ILE A 105 3.44 4.37 -14.27
CA ILE A 105 4.34 5.29 -13.58
C ILE A 105 3.82 6.74 -13.59
N SER A 106 3.14 7.15 -14.66
CA SER A 106 2.54 8.50 -14.73
C SER A 106 1.47 8.70 -13.65
N ASP A 107 0.54 7.75 -13.52
CA ASP A 107 -0.52 7.80 -12.51
C ASP A 107 0.05 7.75 -11.08
N PHE A 108 1.16 7.03 -10.90
CA PHE A 108 1.88 6.99 -9.63
C PHE A 108 2.36 8.38 -9.22
N HIS A 109 3.02 9.13 -10.11
CA HIS A 109 3.48 10.48 -9.79
C HIS A 109 2.34 11.48 -9.66
N THR A 110 1.28 11.37 -10.47
CA THR A 110 0.07 12.20 -10.30
C THR A 110 -0.58 11.99 -8.94
N LEU A 111 -0.66 10.72 -8.49
CA LEU A 111 -1.19 10.43 -7.16
C LEU A 111 -0.29 11.00 -6.07
N LEU A 112 1.05 10.89 -6.21
CA LEU A 112 1.99 11.48 -5.25
C LEU A 112 1.84 13.00 -5.11
N GLU A 113 1.62 13.72 -6.21
CA GLU A 113 1.42 15.16 -6.20
C GLU A 113 0.11 15.57 -5.51
N SER A 114 -0.92 14.71 -5.59
CA SER A 114 -2.20 14.94 -4.92
C SER A 114 -2.17 14.71 -3.41
N ILE A 115 -1.17 14.02 -2.87
CA ILE A 115 -1.11 13.69 -1.44
C ILE A 115 -0.63 14.92 -0.65
N PRO A 116 -1.29 15.27 0.46
CA PRO A 116 -0.86 16.39 1.27
C PRO A 116 0.47 16.10 1.97
N ILE A 117 1.32 17.13 2.10
CA ILE A 117 2.72 17.01 2.53
C ILE A 117 2.87 16.33 3.90
N HIS A 118 1.93 16.54 4.82
CA HIS A 118 1.98 15.94 6.15
C HIS A 118 1.90 14.40 6.11
N LEU A 119 1.19 13.82 5.13
CA LEU A 119 1.06 12.36 4.98
C LEU A 119 2.29 11.72 4.31
N LEU A 120 3.07 12.45 3.52
CA LEU A 120 4.27 11.92 2.85
C LEU A 120 5.34 11.42 3.83
N SER A 121 5.32 11.93 5.06
CA SER A 121 6.20 11.49 6.14
C SER A 121 5.87 10.07 6.67
N ASN A 122 4.69 9.54 6.34
CA ASN A 122 4.23 8.26 6.86
C ASN A 122 5.02 7.08 6.27
N PHE A 123 5.42 6.14 7.13
CA PHE A 123 6.15 4.93 6.75
C PHE A 123 5.48 4.14 5.60
N HIS A 124 4.14 4.05 5.63
CA HIS A 124 3.40 3.30 4.62
C HIS A 124 3.55 3.89 3.22
N ILE A 125 3.53 5.23 3.09
CA ILE A 125 3.67 5.92 1.80
C ILE A 125 5.13 5.95 1.34
N GLN A 126 6.08 6.02 2.28
CA GLN A 126 7.51 5.96 1.92
C GLN A 126 7.93 4.62 1.33
N THR A 127 7.25 3.53 1.70
CA THR A 127 7.58 2.18 1.23
C THR A 127 7.45 2.05 -0.31
N PRO A 128 6.31 2.36 -0.95
CA PRO A 128 6.19 2.34 -2.40
C PRO A 128 7.11 3.35 -3.10
N ILE A 129 7.38 4.51 -2.51
CA ILE A 129 8.32 5.50 -3.08
C ILE A 129 9.74 4.93 -3.14
N LYS A 130 10.21 4.28 -2.07
CA LYS A 130 11.53 3.62 -2.06
C LYS A 130 11.57 2.47 -3.06
N LEU A 131 10.50 1.69 -3.14
CA LEU A 131 10.41 0.57 -4.06
C LEU A 131 10.47 1.03 -5.52
N GLU A 132 9.68 2.05 -5.88
CA GLU A 132 9.70 2.66 -7.21
C GLU A 132 11.10 3.15 -7.56
N ARG A 133 11.75 3.85 -6.63
CA ARG A 133 13.12 4.31 -6.79
C ARG A 133 14.08 3.16 -7.04
N TRP A 134 14.03 2.09 -6.25
CA TRP A 134 14.89 0.93 -6.45
C TRP A 134 14.66 0.24 -7.80
N ILE A 135 13.41 0.22 -8.28
CA ILE A 135 13.08 -0.31 -9.61
C ILE A 135 13.67 0.58 -10.72
N MET A 136 13.58 1.91 -10.58
CA MET A 136 14.09 2.86 -11.56
C MET A 136 15.61 2.93 -11.59
N GLU A 137 16.25 2.97 -10.42
CA GLU A 137 17.71 3.03 -10.26
C GLU A 137 18.38 1.74 -10.73
N GLY A 138 17.65 0.63 -10.68
CA GLY A 138 18.17 -0.70 -10.91
C GLY A 138 19.23 -1.08 -9.87
N TRP A 139 19.84 -2.24 -10.09
CA TRP A 139 20.94 -2.73 -9.27
C TRP A 139 22.11 -3.07 -10.18
N THR A 140 23.30 -2.67 -9.77
CA THR A 140 24.54 -3.05 -10.47
C THR A 140 25.31 -4.03 -9.60
N ILE A 141 25.66 -5.18 -10.18
CA ILE A 141 26.63 -6.10 -9.58
C ILE A 141 27.99 -5.66 -10.09
N SER A 142 28.88 -5.27 -9.17
CA SER A 142 30.29 -5.13 -9.53
C SER A 142 30.96 -6.51 -9.35
N PRO A 143 31.38 -7.20 -10.44
CA PRO A 143 31.95 -8.55 -10.35
C PRO A 143 33.25 -8.58 -9.55
N SER A 144 33.98 -7.46 -9.49
CA SER A 144 35.26 -7.34 -8.79
C SER A 144 35.12 -7.15 -7.29
N THR A 145 34.04 -6.53 -6.81
CA THR A 145 33.84 -6.27 -5.37
C THR A 145 32.80 -7.19 -4.73
N GLN A 146 32.03 -7.99 -5.49
CA GLN A 146 30.96 -8.86 -4.96
C GLN A 146 29.91 -8.11 -4.11
N HIS A 147 29.72 -6.81 -4.34
CA HIS A 147 28.69 -6.01 -3.70
C HIS A 147 27.58 -5.65 -4.71
N VAL A 148 26.34 -5.65 -4.24
CA VAL A 148 25.22 -5.05 -4.95
C VAL A 148 25.18 -3.57 -4.60
N ILE A 149 25.25 -2.71 -5.62
CA ILE A 149 25.18 -1.25 -5.48
C ILE A 149 23.88 -0.77 -6.13
N PHE A 150 23.04 -0.11 -5.34
CA PHE A 150 21.88 0.66 -5.81
C PHE A 150 22.35 2.09 -6.12
N LYS A 151 22.09 2.57 -7.34
CA LYS A 151 22.57 3.88 -7.82
C LYS A 151 21.54 4.96 -7.56
N ASP A 152 21.73 5.80 -6.54
CA ASP A 152 20.90 7.00 -6.36
C ASP A 152 21.36 8.11 -7.32
N LEU A 153 20.51 8.46 -8.30
CA LEU A 153 20.78 9.51 -9.31
C LEU A 153 20.57 10.93 -8.76
N ASN A 154 19.93 11.10 -7.59
CA ASN A 154 19.59 12.41 -7.04
C ASN A 154 20.59 12.92 -5.99
N SER A 155 21.67 12.19 -5.73
CA SER A 155 22.72 12.68 -4.86
C SER A 155 23.75 13.49 -5.67
N ILE A 156 23.63 14.82 -5.62
CA ILE A 156 24.70 15.77 -6.01
C ILE A 156 25.97 15.56 -5.13
N THR A 157 25.91 14.65 -4.16
CA THR A 157 27.04 14.15 -3.37
C THR A 157 27.00 12.63 -3.39
N GLY A 158 27.90 11.97 -4.13
CA GLY A 158 27.94 10.52 -4.28
C GLY A 158 28.12 9.78 -2.96
N ILE A 159 27.00 9.51 -2.28
CA ILE A 159 26.97 8.75 -1.03
C ILE A 159 26.13 7.49 -1.28
N GLU A 160 26.86 6.41 -1.57
CA GLU A 160 26.43 5.02 -1.67
C GLU A 160 25.77 4.58 -0.36
N LYS A 161 24.43 4.64 -0.23
CA LYS A 161 23.79 4.37 1.06
C LYS A 161 23.47 2.91 1.37
N GLN A 162 23.51 1.97 0.43
CA GLN A 162 23.25 0.56 0.74
C GLN A 162 24.13 -0.39 -0.08
N LYS A 163 25.19 -0.90 0.57
CA LYS A 163 26.02 -2.01 0.07
C LYS A 163 25.55 -3.29 0.73
N PHE A 164 24.99 -4.21 -0.04
CA PHE A 164 24.75 -5.58 0.41
C PHE A 164 25.88 -6.46 -0.12
N SER A 165 26.57 -7.17 0.77
CA SER A 165 27.57 -8.17 0.38
C SER A 165 26.86 -9.42 -0.14
N LEU A 166 27.31 -9.92 -1.29
CA LEU A 166 26.88 -11.25 -1.73
C LEU A 166 27.44 -12.28 -0.74
N PRO A 167 26.63 -13.23 -0.23
CA PRO A 167 27.09 -14.28 0.68
C PRO A 167 27.90 -15.35 -0.08
N SER A 168 29.05 -14.96 -0.64
CA SER A 168 29.92 -15.82 -1.44
C SER A 168 30.55 -16.92 -0.59
N HIS A 169 30.96 -16.64 0.65
CA HIS A 169 31.59 -17.64 1.51
C HIS A 169 30.66 -18.81 1.83
N ASN A 170 29.38 -18.56 2.13
CA ASN A 170 28.43 -19.64 2.43
C ASN A 170 28.07 -20.44 1.18
N MET A 171 28.00 -19.82 0.00
CA MET A 171 27.79 -20.55 -1.25
C MET A 171 29.01 -21.40 -1.63
N ILE A 172 30.23 -20.88 -1.42
CA ILE A 172 31.49 -21.59 -1.69
C ILE A 172 31.69 -22.76 -0.72
N SER A 173 31.39 -22.59 0.57
CA SER A 173 31.47 -23.70 1.53
C SER A 173 30.45 -24.79 1.23
N HIS A 174 29.23 -24.40 0.82
CA HIS A 174 28.20 -25.36 0.43
C HIS A 174 28.56 -26.10 -0.85
N SER A 175 29.10 -25.42 -1.86
CA SER A 175 29.56 -26.07 -3.10
C SER A 175 30.79 -26.95 -2.89
N LEU A 176 31.72 -26.56 -2.02
CA LEU A 176 32.88 -27.39 -1.64
C LEU A 176 32.47 -28.62 -0.83
N ASN A 177 31.51 -28.49 0.09
CA ASN A 177 30.98 -29.63 0.83
C ASN A 177 30.23 -30.59 -0.10
N TYR A 178 29.41 -30.07 -1.00
CA TYR A 178 28.73 -30.87 -2.03
C TYR A 178 29.71 -31.61 -2.95
N ALA A 179 30.79 -30.95 -3.39
CA ALA A 179 31.83 -31.58 -4.19
C ALA A 179 32.55 -32.71 -3.42
N LYS A 180 32.84 -32.52 -2.13
CA LYS A 180 33.40 -33.57 -1.26
C LYS A 180 32.46 -34.76 -1.04
N GLU A 181 31.15 -34.50 -0.90
CA GLU A 181 30.14 -35.56 -0.80
C GLU A 181 30.06 -36.38 -2.09
N LEU A 182 30.19 -35.75 -3.26
CA LEU A 182 30.23 -36.47 -4.55
C LEU A 182 31.49 -37.33 -4.71
N GLU A 183 32.65 -36.87 -4.23
CA GLU A 183 33.89 -37.67 -4.21
C GLU A 183 33.81 -38.88 -3.26
N THR A 184 32.96 -38.85 -2.24
CA THR A 184 32.77 -39.98 -1.31
C THR A 184 31.77 -41.02 -1.79
N ILE A 185 31.01 -40.72 -2.85
CA ILE A 185 30.03 -41.63 -3.46
C ILE A 185 30.66 -42.50 -4.57
N VAL A 186 31.87 -42.15 -5.05
CA VAL A 186 32.67 -42.94 -6.01
C VAL A 186 33.64 -43.86 -5.27
#